data_AF-A0A815BJD5-F1
#
_entry.id   AF-A0A815BJD5-F1
#
_cell.length_a   1.000
_cell.length_b   1.000
_cell.length_c   1.000
_cell.angle_alpha   90.00
_cell.angle_beta   90.00
_cell.angle_gamma   90.00
#
_symmetry.space_group_name_H-M   'P 1'
#
loop_
_entity.id
_entity.type
_entity.pdbx_description
1 polymer ?
#
loop_
_entity_poly.entity_id
_entity_poly.type
_entity_poly.pdbx_seq_one_letter_code
_entity_poly.pdbx_strand_id
1 'polypeptide(L)'
;MKFRFKFNSQTYSITFDDINDELTIFELKNQIKKRFLSLRKSNFHLSLNGINTLDEDKTMLEYNLLSRDTIHILNEINNESISSLSLDQPLTLDEVRDHHKYPLLMHRLMEYSHPQDDFDFIVLAIHELMLESGFQMDTENDYDLTIAKKSSTFYVIRYRHKLCEEERIRCSLAIMKTDSLVTIDGVVNSISQACGKLSFNIANYLYTQKEVTNNEI
;
A
#
# COMPACT_ATOMS: atom_id res chain seq x y z
N MET A 1 -18.76 -4.87 -23.37
CA MET A 1 -17.47 -5.19 -22.70
C MET A 1 -17.58 -5.07 -21.18
N LYS A 2 -16.72 -5.76 -20.41
CA LYS A 2 -16.72 -5.71 -18.93
C LYS A 2 -15.44 -5.05 -18.43
N PHE A 3 -15.51 -4.04 -17.57
CA PHE A 3 -14.34 -3.37 -16.99
C PHE A 3 -14.31 -3.49 -15.47
N ARG A 4 -13.13 -3.29 -14.87
CA ARG A 4 -12.95 -3.08 -13.44
C ARG A 4 -12.67 -1.59 -13.20
N PHE A 5 -13.43 -0.96 -12.33
CA PHE A 5 -13.22 0.42 -11.94
C PHE A 5 -12.72 0.48 -10.51
N LYS A 6 -11.53 1.04 -10.30
CA LYS A 6 -10.99 1.29 -8.96
C LYS A 6 -11.32 2.71 -8.55
N PHE A 7 -12.12 2.86 -7.51
CA PHE A 7 -12.51 4.14 -6.93
C PHE A 7 -12.31 4.08 -5.42
N ASN A 8 -11.45 4.95 -4.90
CA ASN A 8 -10.91 4.85 -3.54
C ASN A 8 -10.28 3.45 -3.29
N SER A 9 -10.63 2.82 -2.18
CA SER A 9 -10.21 1.46 -1.82
C SER A 9 -11.09 0.35 -2.42
N GLN A 10 -12.11 0.70 -3.20
CA GLN A 10 -13.10 -0.25 -3.73
C GLN A 10 -12.88 -0.51 -5.22
N THR A 11 -13.11 -1.75 -5.64
CA THR A 11 -13.09 -2.15 -7.05
C THR A 11 -14.47 -2.63 -7.45
N TYR A 12 -15.02 -2.04 -8.51
CA TYR A 12 -16.32 -2.35 -9.04
C TYR A 12 -16.17 -2.99 -10.41
N SER A 13 -16.95 -4.02 -10.71
CA SER A 13 -16.97 -4.58 -12.05
C SER A 13 -18.25 -4.18 -12.75
N ILE A 14 -18.12 -3.54 -13.91
CA ILE A 14 -19.26 -3.03 -14.68
C ILE A 14 -19.21 -3.64 -16.07
N THR A 15 -20.32 -4.24 -16.46
CA THR A 15 -20.56 -4.67 -17.83
C THR A 15 -21.34 -3.59 -18.56
N PHE A 16 -20.88 -3.26 -19.75
CA PHE A 16 -21.55 -2.37 -20.67
C PHE A 16 -21.91 -3.15 -21.92
N ASP A 17 -23.20 -3.20 -22.23
CA ASP A 17 -23.73 -4.07 -23.28
C ASP A 17 -23.59 -3.44 -24.68
N ASP A 18 -23.50 -2.10 -24.75
CA ASP A 18 -23.51 -1.32 -26.01
C ASP A 18 -22.19 -0.59 -26.30
N ILE A 19 -21.04 -1.09 -25.81
CA ILE A 19 -19.74 -0.46 -26.10
C ILE A 19 -19.19 -1.00 -27.43
N ASN A 20 -18.99 -0.09 -28.38
CA ASN A 20 -18.14 -0.28 -29.55
C ASN A 20 -16.70 0.19 -29.23
N ASP A 21 -15.71 -0.33 -29.95
CA ASP A 21 -14.29 0.03 -29.77
C ASP A 21 -14.00 1.51 -30.14
N GLU A 22 -14.90 2.14 -30.88
CA GLU A 22 -14.88 3.56 -31.25
C GLU A 22 -15.37 4.50 -30.13
N LEU A 23 -15.80 3.95 -28.99
CA LEU A 23 -16.27 4.76 -27.87
C LEU A 23 -15.14 5.62 -27.31
N THR A 24 -15.40 6.92 -27.13
CA THR A 24 -14.43 7.86 -26.55
C THR A 24 -14.32 7.71 -25.03
N ILE A 25 -13.19 8.14 -24.47
CA ILE A 25 -12.99 8.20 -23.02
C ILE A 25 -14.04 9.13 -22.36
N PHE A 26 -14.42 10.23 -23.02
CA PHE A 26 -15.52 11.10 -22.57
C PHE A 26 -16.85 10.35 -22.43
N GLU A 27 -17.23 9.57 -23.44
CA GLU A 27 -18.46 8.79 -23.43
C GLU A 27 -18.42 7.70 -22.35
N LEU A 28 -17.28 7.01 -22.19
CA LEU A 28 -17.07 6.04 -21.13
C LEU A 28 -17.26 6.68 -19.75
N LYS A 29 -16.66 7.86 -19.53
CA LYS A 29 -16.80 8.67 -18.31
C LYS A 29 -18.27 9.02 -18.04
N ASN A 30 -19.04 9.36 -19.06
CA ASN A 30 -20.49 9.61 -18.92
C ASN A 30 -21.29 8.34 -18.57
N GLN A 31 -20.92 7.18 -19.11
CA GLN A 31 -21.56 5.91 -18.72
C GLN A 31 -21.26 5.55 -17.25
N ILE A 32 -20.02 5.79 -16.81
CA ILE A 32 -19.61 5.64 -15.40
C ILE A 32 -20.43 6.58 -14.50
N LYS A 33 -20.57 7.86 -14.87
CA LYS A 33 -21.42 8.83 -14.13
C LYS A 33 -22.86 8.36 -13.92
N LYS A 34 -23.45 7.70 -14.93
CA LYS A 34 -24.83 7.18 -14.81
C LYS A 34 -24.93 6.07 -13.75
N ARG A 35 -23.89 5.24 -13.64
CA ARG A 35 -23.82 4.08 -12.73
C ARG A 35 -23.42 4.45 -11.29
N PHE A 36 -22.51 5.39 -11.11
CA PHE A 36 -22.04 5.82 -9.79
C PHE A 36 -22.73 7.11 -9.35
N LEU A 37 -23.70 6.99 -8.44
CA LEU A 37 -24.43 8.14 -7.89
C LEU A 37 -23.51 9.20 -7.28
N SER A 38 -22.45 8.77 -6.60
CA SER A 38 -21.43 9.63 -5.99
C SER A 38 -20.67 10.49 -7.00
N LEU A 39 -20.57 10.04 -8.26
CA LEU A 39 -19.81 10.72 -9.31
C LEU A 39 -20.66 11.65 -10.19
N ARG A 40 -21.98 11.71 -9.97
CA ARG A 40 -22.88 12.55 -10.79
C ARG A 40 -22.61 14.04 -10.66
N LYS A 41 -22.13 14.48 -9.49
CA LYS A 41 -21.88 15.88 -9.16
C LYS A 41 -20.39 16.23 -9.08
N SER A 42 -19.51 15.24 -9.19
CA SER A 42 -18.06 15.46 -9.12
C SER A 42 -17.45 15.48 -10.52
N ASN A 43 -16.40 16.29 -10.66
CA ASN A 43 -15.44 16.14 -11.73
C ASN A 43 -14.45 15.05 -11.31
N PHE A 44 -14.21 14.12 -12.23
CA PHE A 44 -13.23 13.07 -12.04
C PHE A 44 -12.58 12.74 -13.38
N HIS A 45 -11.38 12.19 -13.35
CA HIS A 45 -10.63 11.75 -14.51
C HIS A 45 -10.48 10.25 -14.49
N LEU A 46 -10.22 9.66 -15.65
CA LEU A 46 -9.91 8.24 -15.79
C LEU A 46 -8.41 8.06 -15.94
N SER A 47 -7.86 6.99 -15.40
CA SER A 47 -6.44 6.66 -15.50
C SER A 47 -6.23 5.15 -15.57
N LEU A 48 -5.22 4.69 -16.30
CA LEU A 48 -4.85 3.26 -16.33
C LEU A 48 -3.89 2.86 -15.22
N ASN A 49 -3.07 3.80 -14.74
CA ASN A 49 -2.05 3.57 -13.71
C ASN A 49 -2.38 4.26 -12.39
N GLY A 50 -3.51 4.96 -12.31
CA GLY A 50 -3.90 5.74 -11.14
C GLY A 50 -3.17 7.08 -11.00
N ILE A 51 -2.41 7.51 -12.01
CA ILE A 51 -1.61 8.73 -11.97
C ILE A 51 -1.93 9.59 -13.19
N ASN A 52 -1.72 9.05 -14.39
CA ASN A 52 -1.85 9.80 -15.63
C ASN A 52 -3.31 9.80 -16.09
N THR A 53 -3.86 10.99 -16.31
CA THR A 53 -5.21 11.13 -16.85
C THR A 53 -5.26 10.69 -18.31
N LEU A 54 -6.34 10.01 -18.68
CA LEU A 54 -6.66 9.69 -20.06
C LEU A 54 -7.27 10.93 -20.73
N ASP A 55 -6.86 11.14 -21.98
CA ASP A 55 -7.39 12.18 -22.85
C ASP A 55 -8.84 11.83 -23.24
N GLU A 56 -9.76 12.76 -23.02
CA GLU A 56 -11.19 12.54 -23.18
C GLU A 56 -11.60 12.39 -24.65
N ASP A 57 -10.83 12.98 -25.57
CA ASP A 57 -11.10 12.98 -27.01
C ASP A 57 -10.61 11.71 -27.71
N LYS A 58 -9.79 10.89 -27.03
CA LYS A 58 -9.29 9.63 -27.57
C LYS A 58 -10.30 8.49 -27.37
N THR A 59 -10.22 7.53 -28.27
CA THR A 59 -11.01 6.30 -28.23
C THR A 59 -10.42 5.27 -27.29
N MET A 60 -11.25 4.32 -26.86
CA MET A 60 -10.81 3.17 -26.08
C MET A 60 -9.77 2.32 -26.83
N LEU A 61 -9.91 2.18 -28.16
CA LEU A 61 -8.98 1.45 -29.01
C LEU A 61 -7.58 2.09 -29.05
N GLU A 62 -7.50 3.42 -29.08
CA GLU A 62 -6.20 4.14 -29.07
C GLU A 62 -5.40 3.90 -27.78
N TYR A 63 -6.10 3.64 -26.67
CA TYR A 63 -5.50 3.22 -25.41
C TYR A 63 -5.33 1.70 -25.29
N ASN A 64 -5.71 0.93 -26.30
CA ASN A 64 -5.76 -0.53 -26.30
C ASN A 64 -6.54 -1.09 -25.10
N LEU A 65 -7.64 -0.45 -24.71
CA LEU A 65 -8.46 -0.90 -23.57
C LEU A 65 -9.21 -2.17 -23.93
N LEU A 66 -8.93 -3.24 -23.19
CA LEU A 66 -9.55 -4.55 -23.36
C LEU A 66 -10.53 -4.85 -22.24
N SER A 67 -11.45 -5.77 -22.52
CA SER A 67 -12.35 -6.30 -21.50
C SER A 67 -11.54 -6.87 -20.32
N ARG A 68 -11.93 -6.48 -19.11
CA ARG A 68 -11.36 -6.79 -17.77
C ARG A 68 -10.21 -5.89 -17.33
N ASP A 69 -9.84 -4.90 -18.14
CA ASP A 69 -8.88 -3.89 -17.71
C ASP A 69 -9.39 -3.11 -16.50
N THR A 70 -8.42 -2.65 -15.70
CA THR A 70 -8.69 -1.84 -14.52
C THR A 70 -8.50 -0.37 -14.86
N ILE A 71 -9.56 0.41 -14.71
CA ILE A 71 -9.56 1.86 -14.91
C ILE A 71 -9.73 2.52 -13.54
N HIS A 72 -8.81 3.40 -13.20
CA HIS A 72 -8.82 4.17 -11.96
C HIS A 72 -9.65 5.44 -12.15
N ILE A 73 -10.50 5.73 -11.18
CA ILE A 73 -11.29 6.96 -11.11
C ILE A 73 -10.56 7.92 -10.17
N LEU A 74 -10.01 8.99 -10.73
CA LEU A 74 -9.29 10.04 -10.02
C LEU A 74 -10.24 11.20 -9.78
N ASN A 75 -10.61 11.49 -8.53
CA ASN A 75 -11.37 12.72 -8.27
C ASN A 75 -10.47 13.94 -8.49
N GLU A 76 -11.03 15.03 -9.03
CA GLU A 76 -10.42 16.35 -8.85
C GLU A 76 -10.49 16.68 -7.37
N ILE A 77 -9.47 16.28 -6.62
CA ILE A 77 -9.23 16.85 -5.31
C ILE A 77 -8.82 18.29 -5.62
N ASN A 78 -9.59 19.27 -5.14
CA ASN A 78 -9.30 20.69 -5.30
C ASN A 78 -7.78 20.92 -5.17
N ASN A 79 -7.16 21.38 -6.25
CA ASN A 79 -5.72 21.44 -6.51
C ASN A 79 -4.92 22.39 -5.60
N GLU A 80 -5.33 22.59 -4.34
CA GLU A 80 -4.57 23.38 -3.37
C GLU A 80 -3.70 22.53 -2.43
N SER A 81 -3.66 21.19 -2.56
CA SER A 81 -2.91 20.36 -1.59
C SER A 81 -2.17 19.14 -2.14
N ILE A 82 -2.00 18.97 -3.46
CA ILE A 82 -1.31 17.79 -4.02
C ILE A 82 -0.21 18.18 -5.02
N SER A 83 0.66 19.10 -4.62
CA SER A 83 1.88 19.45 -5.36
C SER A 83 3.17 18.90 -4.71
N SER A 84 3.10 17.82 -3.93
CA SER A 84 4.30 17.26 -3.27
C SER A 84 4.40 15.74 -3.18
N LEU A 85 3.62 14.96 -3.94
CA LEU A 85 3.88 13.50 -4.03
C LEU A 85 4.81 13.20 -5.22
N SER A 86 6.06 13.66 -5.10
CA SER A 86 7.16 13.10 -5.89
C SER A 86 7.43 11.68 -5.40
N LEU A 87 7.15 10.70 -6.26
CA LEU A 87 7.26 9.26 -6.01
C LEU A 87 8.70 8.74 -5.79
N ASP A 88 9.69 9.62 -5.61
CA ASP A 88 11.12 9.28 -5.51
C ASP A 88 11.76 9.66 -4.16
N GLN A 89 10.98 10.12 -3.17
CA GLN A 89 11.51 10.31 -1.81
C GLN A 89 11.03 9.19 -0.88
N PRO A 90 11.94 8.51 -0.14
CA PRO A 90 11.52 7.65 0.95
C PRO A 90 10.66 8.48 1.91
N LEU A 91 9.50 7.95 2.32
CA LEU A 91 8.58 8.60 3.25
C LEU A 91 9.35 9.13 4.47
N THR A 92 9.65 10.43 4.46
CA THR A 92 10.18 11.11 5.63
C THR A 92 9.00 11.50 6.51
N LEU A 93 9.10 11.20 7.80
CA LEU A 93 8.10 11.48 8.85
C LEU A 93 7.68 12.97 8.99
N ASP A 94 8.22 13.87 8.16
CA ASP A 94 7.98 15.31 8.22
C ASP A 94 6.62 15.77 7.64
N GLU A 95 5.88 14.92 6.92
CA GLU A 95 4.53 15.26 6.42
C GLU A 95 3.43 15.17 7.50
N VAL A 96 3.76 14.79 8.73
CA VAL A 96 2.81 14.62 9.85
C VAL A 96 2.68 15.89 10.71
N ARG A 97 2.64 17.08 10.10
CA ARG A 97 2.53 18.32 10.90
C ARG A 97 1.12 18.83 11.17
N ASP A 98 0.12 18.43 10.39
CA ASP A 98 -1.24 18.96 10.65
C ASP A 98 -2.26 17.94 11.14
N HIS A 99 -2.29 16.68 10.69
CA HIS A 99 -3.19 15.67 11.26
C HIS A 99 -2.44 14.34 11.47
N HIS A 100 -2.33 13.91 12.73
CA HIS A 100 -1.66 12.68 13.19
C HIS A 100 -2.36 11.39 12.70
N LYS A 101 -2.47 11.21 11.38
CA LYS A 101 -3.02 10.01 10.76
C LYS A 101 -1.91 9.31 10.00
N TYR A 102 -1.29 8.34 10.66
CA TYR A 102 -0.48 7.33 9.98
C TYR A 102 -1.36 6.56 8.97
N PRO A 103 -0.75 5.88 7.97
CA PRO A 103 -1.47 5.13 6.95
C PRO A 103 -2.52 4.19 7.55
N LEU A 104 -3.65 4.01 6.84
CA LEU A 104 -4.75 3.15 7.31
C LEU A 104 -4.29 1.70 7.56
N LEU A 105 -3.29 1.24 6.81
CA LEU A 105 -2.70 -0.09 6.98
C LEU A 105 -1.97 -0.18 8.32
N MET A 106 -1.03 0.73 8.60
CA MET A 106 -0.40 0.88 9.93
C MET A 106 -1.42 0.95 11.07
N HIS A 107 -2.56 1.64 10.87
CA HIS A 107 -3.62 1.68 11.89
C HIS A 107 -4.17 0.33 12.26
N ARG A 108 -4.54 -0.46 11.26
CA ARG A 108 -5.05 -1.81 11.49
C ARG A 108 -3.97 -2.68 12.10
N LEU A 109 -2.75 -2.60 11.60
CA LEU A 109 -1.63 -3.36 12.13
C LEU A 109 -1.42 -3.12 13.63
N MET A 110 -1.45 -1.86 14.08
CA MET A 110 -1.36 -1.54 15.51
C MET A 110 -2.57 -2.04 16.32
N GLU A 111 -3.78 -1.91 15.78
CA GLU A 111 -5.02 -2.37 16.44
C GLU A 111 -5.04 -3.89 16.64
N TYR A 112 -4.58 -4.67 15.66
CA TYR A 112 -4.56 -6.14 15.77
C TYR A 112 -3.34 -6.65 16.54
N SER A 113 -2.16 -6.07 16.33
CA SER A 113 -0.90 -6.63 16.84
C SER A 113 -0.50 -6.17 18.24
N HIS A 114 -1.12 -5.09 18.76
CA HIS A 114 -0.90 -4.58 20.11
C HIS A 114 0.60 -4.43 20.49
N PRO A 115 1.40 -3.64 19.74
CA PRO A 115 2.82 -3.47 20.00
C PRO A 115 3.08 -2.95 21.42
N GLN A 116 4.07 -3.54 22.11
CA GLN A 116 4.36 -3.23 23.51
C GLN A 116 5.64 -2.41 23.69
N ASP A 117 6.56 -2.50 22.74
CA ASP A 117 7.84 -1.80 22.79
C ASP A 117 8.26 -1.26 21.42
N ASP A 118 9.31 -0.46 21.45
CA ASP A 118 9.97 0.12 20.29
C ASP A 118 10.34 -0.89 19.20
N PHE A 119 10.70 -2.12 19.58
CA PHE A 119 11.06 -3.16 18.63
C PHE A 119 9.83 -3.68 17.90
N ASP A 120 8.70 -3.84 18.60
CA ASP A 120 7.43 -4.23 18.01
C ASP A 120 6.97 -3.22 16.94
N PHE A 121 7.11 -1.91 17.21
CA PHE A 121 6.76 -0.87 16.23
C PHE A 121 7.62 -0.93 14.96
N ILE A 122 8.91 -1.22 15.11
CA ILE A 122 9.80 -1.40 13.95
C ILE A 122 9.43 -2.64 13.15
N VAL A 123 9.08 -3.73 13.83
CA VAL A 123 8.61 -4.95 13.16
C VAL A 123 7.28 -4.69 12.44
N LEU A 124 6.37 -3.90 13.00
CA LEU A 124 5.14 -3.48 12.33
C LEU A 124 5.42 -2.67 11.06
N ALA A 125 6.36 -1.72 11.11
CA ALA A 125 6.75 -0.95 9.93
C ALA A 125 7.35 -1.84 8.83
N ILE A 126 8.24 -2.79 9.20
CA ILE A 126 8.77 -3.78 8.26
C ILE A 126 7.65 -4.62 7.66
N HIS A 127 6.70 -5.05 8.50
CA HIS A 127 5.57 -5.86 8.07
C HIS A 127 4.65 -5.10 7.10
N GLU A 128 4.37 -3.82 7.37
CA GLU A 128 3.62 -2.94 6.46
C GLU A 128 4.27 -2.89 5.08
N LEU A 129 5.58 -2.61 5.03
CA LEU A 129 6.34 -2.56 3.78
C LEU A 129 6.27 -3.87 2.99
N MET A 130 6.28 -5.02 3.68
CA MET A 130 6.11 -6.32 3.03
C MET A 130 4.70 -6.46 2.41
N LEU A 131 3.65 -6.06 3.12
CA LEU A 131 2.28 -6.11 2.62
C LEU A 131 2.06 -5.18 1.42
N GLU A 132 2.60 -3.97 1.48
CA GLU A 132 2.56 -3.00 0.39
C GLU A 132 3.30 -3.51 -0.86
N SER A 133 4.39 -4.26 -0.65
CA SER A 133 5.14 -4.92 -1.72
C SER A 133 4.43 -6.14 -2.32
N GLY A 134 3.21 -6.46 -1.88
CA GLY A 134 2.42 -7.56 -2.45
C GLY A 134 2.60 -8.92 -1.75
N PHE A 135 3.34 -8.96 -0.65
CA PHE A 135 3.39 -10.14 0.21
C PHE A 135 2.13 -10.25 1.07
N GLN A 136 1.85 -11.47 1.53
CA GLN A 136 0.78 -11.81 2.46
C GLN A 136 1.35 -12.75 3.49
N MET A 137 0.89 -12.66 4.73
CA MET A 137 1.36 -13.55 5.77
C MET A 137 0.83 -14.97 5.50
N ASP A 138 1.59 -15.98 5.89
CA ASP A 138 1.22 -17.39 5.74
C ASP A 138 0.27 -17.82 6.87
N THR A 139 -0.79 -17.03 7.07
CA THR A 139 -1.82 -17.16 8.11
C THR A 139 -3.18 -16.72 7.56
N GLU A 140 -4.25 -16.89 8.34
CA GLU A 140 -5.59 -16.43 7.95
C GLU A 140 -5.77 -14.91 8.06
N ASN A 141 -5.00 -14.26 8.93
CA ASN A 141 -5.07 -12.82 9.17
C ASN A 141 -3.70 -12.17 8.93
N ASP A 142 -3.61 -11.44 7.81
CA ASP A 142 -2.40 -10.71 7.39
C ASP A 142 -2.03 -9.55 8.31
N TYR A 143 -2.89 -9.15 9.26
CA TYR A 143 -2.68 -7.96 10.10
C TYR A 143 -2.24 -8.27 11.54
N ASP A 144 -2.28 -9.54 11.94
CA ASP A 144 -2.09 -9.96 13.32
C ASP A 144 -0.71 -10.60 13.54
N LEU A 145 0.26 -9.77 13.92
CA LEU A 145 1.62 -10.24 14.23
C LEU A 145 1.71 -11.09 15.50
N THR A 146 0.65 -11.21 16.32
CA THR A 146 0.69 -12.09 17.50
C THR A 146 0.81 -13.57 17.09
N ILE A 147 0.43 -13.89 15.85
CA ILE A 147 0.54 -15.23 15.26
C ILE A 147 1.97 -15.54 14.82
N ALA A 148 2.82 -14.51 14.63
CA ALA A 148 4.21 -14.70 14.29
C ALA A 148 5.00 -15.34 15.45
N LYS A 149 6.05 -16.09 15.12
CA LYS A 149 6.94 -16.63 16.16
C LYS A 149 7.77 -15.47 16.73
N LYS A 150 7.44 -15.02 17.94
CA LYS A 150 8.03 -13.86 18.62
C LYS A 150 8.79 -14.23 19.90
N SER A 151 9.80 -13.44 20.24
CA SER A 151 10.30 -13.22 21.59
C SER A 151 10.58 -11.72 21.82
N SER A 152 11.16 -11.36 22.96
CA SER A 152 11.62 -9.97 23.23
C SER A 152 12.74 -9.49 22.30
N THR A 153 13.45 -10.39 21.61
CA THR A 153 14.60 -10.02 20.77
C THR A 153 14.54 -10.57 19.35
N PHE A 154 13.50 -11.32 18.99
CA PHE A 154 13.36 -11.80 17.62
C PHE A 154 11.91 -11.98 17.18
N TYR A 155 11.71 -11.87 15.87
CA TYR A 155 10.50 -12.23 15.15
C TYR A 155 10.86 -13.14 13.98
N VAL A 156 10.03 -14.15 13.73
CA VAL A 156 10.05 -14.90 12.47
C VAL A 156 8.67 -14.85 11.85
N ILE A 157 8.58 -14.20 10.70
CA ILE A 157 7.34 -14.00 9.95
C ILE A 157 7.46 -14.72 8.60
N ARG A 158 6.43 -15.48 8.23
CA ARG A 158 6.38 -16.21 6.97
C ARG A 158 5.40 -15.54 6.03
N TYR A 159 5.81 -15.42 4.77
CA TYR A 159 5.05 -14.76 3.73
C TYR A 159 4.92 -15.63 2.49
N ARG A 160 3.84 -15.41 1.76
CA ARG A 160 3.63 -15.78 0.36
C ARG A 160 3.50 -14.51 -0.47
N HIS A 161 3.87 -14.57 -1.75
CA HIS A 161 3.75 -13.41 -2.64
C HIS A 161 2.62 -13.65 -3.64
N LYS A 162 1.75 -12.64 -3.87
CA LYS A 162 0.56 -12.80 -4.73
C LYS A 162 0.87 -13.15 -6.18
N LEU A 163 2.04 -12.77 -6.67
CA LEU A 163 2.49 -13.06 -8.04
C LEU A 163 3.21 -14.42 -8.17
N CYS A 164 3.54 -15.09 -7.06
CA CYS A 164 4.12 -16.42 -7.10
C CYS A 164 2.99 -17.44 -7.17
N GLU A 165 2.68 -17.93 -8.38
CA GLU A 165 1.62 -18.93 -8.60
C GLU A 165 1.94 -20.27 -7.94
N GLU A 166 3.22 -20.56 -7.71
CA GLU A 166 3.66 -21.76 -7.01
C GLU A 166 3.46 -21.61 -5.49
N GLU A 167 2.48 -22.33 -4.93
CA GLU A 167 2.22 -22.41 -3.47
C GLU A 167 3.44 -22.82 -2.63
N ARG A 168 4.49 -23.33 -3.30
CA ARG A 168 5.74 -23.79 -2.68
C ARG A 168 6.72 -22.67 -2.38
N ILE A 169 6.62 -21.52 -3.06
CA ILE A 169 7.56 -20.41 -2.86
C ILE A 169 7.10 -19.57 -1.68
N ARG A 170 7.72 -19.81 -0.52
CA ARG A 170 7.51 -19.04 0.70
C ARG A 170 8.75 -18.22 1.04
N CYS A 171 8.54 -16.99 1.48
CA CYS A 171 9.58 -16.14 2.05
C CYS A 171 9.46 -16.19 3.58
N SER A 172 10.57 -16.18 4.28
CA SER A 172 10.62 -16.05 5.74
C SER A 172 11.56 -14.91 6.09
N LEU A 173 11.08 -14.00 6.93
CA LEU A 173 11.85 -12.89 7.48
C LEU A 173 12.15 -13.20 8.94
N ALA A 174 13.43 -13.35 9.25
CA ALA A 174 13.93 -13.41 10.61
C ALA A 174 14.45 -12.03 11.00
N ILE A 175 13.77 -11.37 11.94
CA ILE A 175 14.11 -10.04 12.42
C ILE A 175 14.65 -10.19 13.84
N MET A 176 15.86 -9.72 14.09
CA MET A 176 16.55 -9.87 15.37
C MET A 176 17.01 -8.52 15.90
N LYS A 177 16.84 -8.29 17.19
CA LYS A 177 17.35 -7.14 17.92
C LYS A 177 18.54 -7.56 18.77
N THR A 178 19.64 -6.82 18.65
CA THR A 178 20.82 -6.92 19.52
C THR A 178 21.17 -5.52 19.96
N ASP A 179 20.88 -5.21 21.22
CA ASP A 179 20.95 -3.86 21.78
C ASP A 179 20.12 -2.85 20.96
N SER A 180 20.77 -1.90 20.30
CA SER A 180 20.16 -0.91 19.41
C SER A 180 20.18 -1.34 17.93
N LEU A 181 20.82 -2.46 17.58
CA LEU A 181 20.91 -2.93 16.21
C LEU A 181 19.74 -3.88 15.91
N VAL A 182 19.03 -3.61 14.81
CA VAL A 182 18.06 -4.54 14.22
C VAL A 182 18.69 -5.15 12.98
N THR A 183 18.58 -6.47 12.84
CA THR A 183 19.02 -7.23 11.67
C THR A 183 17.85 -8.01 11.11
N ILE A 184 17.71 -7.98 9.80
CA ILE A 184 16.67 -8.66 9.04
C ILE A 184 17.36 -9.63 8.09
N ASP A 185 17.10 -10.91 8.24
CA ASP A 185 17.55 -11.97 7.35
C ASP A 185 16.34 -12.52 6.56
N GLY A 186 16.39 -12.40 5.24
CA GLY A 186 15.37 -12.96 4.34
C GLY A 186 15.79 -14.32 3.79
N VAL A 187 14.88 -15.29 3.81
CA VAL A 187 15.10 -16.65 3.27
C VAL A 187 13.94 -17.05 2.37
N VAL A 188 14.25 -17.61 1.20
CA VAL A 188 13.24 -18.18 0.28
C VAL A 188 13.31 -19.71 0.34
N ASN A 189 12.19 -20.33 0.72
CA ASN A 189 12.14 -21.75 1.10
C ASN A 189 12.19 -22.72 -0.09
N SER A 190 11.95 -22.29 -1.32
CA SER A 190 12.02 -23.20 -2.48
C SER A 190 13.42 -23.77 -2.71
N ILE A 191 14.47 -23.07 -2.22
CA ILE A 191 15.89 -23.45 -2.40
C ILE A 191 16.68 -23.29 -1.09
N SER A 192 16.02 -22.95 0.04
CA SER A 192 16.69 -22.53 1.29
C SER A 192 17.81 -21.50 1.05
N GLN A 193 17.62 -20.62 0.08
CA GLN A 193 18.60 -19.62 -0.31
C GLN A 193 18.36 -18.35 0.50
N ALA A 194 19.40 -17.84 1.15
CA ALA A 194 19.38 -16.52 1.76
C ALA A 194 19.23 -15.48 0.63
N CYS A 195 18.17 -14.67 0.68
CA CYS A 195 17.88 -13.68 -0.35
C CYS A 195 18.41 -12.28 -0.01
N GLY A 196 18.71 -12.02 1.26
CA GLY A 196 19.30 -10.76 1.67
C GLY A 196 19.47 -10.64 3.17
N LYS A 197 20.35 -9.71 3.56
CA LYS A 197 20.57 -9.32 4.95
C LYS A 197 20.62 -7.81 5.03
N LEU A 198 19.84 -7.23 5.93
CA LEU A 198 19.82 -5.80 6.21
C LEU A 198 20.04 -5.58 7.70
N SER A 199 20.88 -4.61 8.07
CA SER A 199 21.11 -4.23 9.47
C SER A 199 21.07 -2.72 9.62
N PHE A 200 20.41 -2.23 10.67
CA PHE A 200 20.29 -0.80 10.95
C PHE A 200 20.13 -0.52 12.45
N ASN A 201 20.44 0.71 12.86
CA ASN A 201 20.27 1.14 14.25
C ASN A 201 18.85 1.65 14.49
N ILE A 202 18.15 1.07 15.47
CA ILE A 202 16.77 1.37 15.82
C ILE A 202 16.57 2.82 16.25
N ALA A 203 17.57 3.43 16.90
CA ALA A 203 17.50 4.80 17.39
C ALA A 203 17.38 5.84 16.26
N ASN A 204 17.73 5.47 15.02
CA ASN A 204 17.61 6.35 13.86
C ASN A 204 16.17 6.46 13.34
N TYR A 205 15.27 5.57 13.79
CA TYR A 205 13.91 5.45 13.25
C TYR A 205 12.84 5.71 14.31
N LEU A 206 13.23 5.86 15.57
CA LEU A 206 12.33 6.12 16.67
C LEU A 206 12.45 7.56 17.11
N TYR A 207 11.32 8.25 17.18
CA TYR A 207 11.26 9.58 17.75
C TYR A 207 11.18 9.48 19.27
N THR A 208 12.33 9.54 19.95
CA THR A 208 12.33 9.84 21.38
C THR A 208 12.00 11.32 21.55
N GLN A 209 10.82 11.64 22.10
CA GLN A 209 10.57 12.99 22.61
C GLN A 209 11.70 13.31 23.60
N LYS A 210 12.63 14.18 23.21
CA LYS A 210 13.56 14.77 24.17
C LYS A 210 12.68 15.52 25.16
N GLU A 211 12.68 15.08 26.42
CA GLU A 211 12.09 15.84 27.51
C GLU A 211 12.65 17.26 27.43
N VAL A 212 11.79 18.20 27.07
CA VAL A 212 12.09 19.63 27.21
C VAL A 212 12.08 19.87 28.71
N THR A 213 13.25 19.71 29.33
CA THR A 213 13.47 20.16 30.69
C THR A 213 13.33 21.68 30.68
N ASN A 214 12.15 22.16 31.05
CA ASN A 214 11.88 23.56 31.36
C ASN A 214 12.74 23.94 32.57
N ASN A 215 14.00 24.28 32.34
CA ASN A 215 14.78 25.08 33.27
C ASN A 215 14.32 26.53 33.09
N GLU A 216 13.21 26.88 33.73
CA GLU A 216 12.90 28.28 34.02
C GLU A 216 13.92 28.79 35.04
N ILE A 217 14.69 29.81 34.62
CA ILE A 217 15.53 30.68 35.46
C ILE A 217 14.69 31.85 35.90
#